data_AF-A0A7D6AEK1-F1
#
_entry.id   AF-A0A7D6AEK1-F1
#
_cell.length_a   1.000
_cell.length_b   1.000
_cell.length_c   1.000
_cell.angle_alpha   90.00
_cell.angle_beta   90.00
_cell.angle_gamma   90.00
#
_symmetry.space_group_name_H-M   'P 1'
#
loop_
_entity.id
_entity.type
_entity.pdbx_description
1 polymer ?
#
loop_
_entity_poly.entity_id
_entity_poly.type
_entity_poly.pdbx_seq_one_letter_code
_entity_poly.pdbx_strand_id
1 'polypeptide(L)'
;MAQAEYDARITVHDLYLIILWDTSYFEPRPQDKRICGRRVAEGLFSVEAFASNARPEHKISRALAEGIRPQLTERMKLVEGELKQSLEALDLELKDPLTQAVEVALPTPTEYPFTVEKGKGGPMVNSLIRLFVLADHITASLKELNYRGVISKRDYKKREDEYSKPLRKLLNDFNIIIKNYHKTRKEIIAG
;
A
#
# COMPACT_ATOMS: atom_id res chain seq x y z
N MET A 1 9.59 15.54 25.94
CA MET A 1 9.60 14.62 24.78
C MET A 1 8.55 15.13 23.80
N ALA A 2 8.96 15.59 22.61
CA ALA A 2 8.00 16.06 21.60
C ALA A 2 7.11 14.89 21.17
N GLN A 3 5.79 15.04 21.27
CA GLN A 3 4.83 14.01 20.91
C GLN A 3 4.75 13.94 19.38
N ALA A 4 4.93 12.76 18.80
CA ALA A 4 4.91 12.61 17.34
C ALA A 4 3.58 13.09 16.74
N GLU A 5 3.67 13.83 15.62
CA GLU A 5 2.52 14.41 14.89
C GLU A 5 1.84 13.40 13.93
N TYR A 6 2.33 12.17 13.88
CA TYR A 6 1.87 11.11 12.98
C TYR A 6 1.83 9.77 13.71
N ASP A 7 0.97 8.86 13.24
CA ASP A 7 0.93 7.48 13.74
C ASP A 7 1.94 6.59 12.99
N ALA A 8 2.20 6.90 11.71
CA ALA A 8 3.22 6.23 10.92
C ALA A 8 3.89 7.21 9.96
N ARG A 9 5.20 7.04 9.75
CA ARG A 9 5.99 7.71 8.72
C ARG A 9 6.77 6.66 7.97
N ILE A 10 6.70 6.72 6.64
CA ILE A 10 7.33 5.77 5.73
C ILE A 10 8.05 6.57 4.67
N THR A 11 9.19 6.04 4.23
CA THR A 11 9.94 6.58 3.10
C THR A 11 10.00 5.51 2.02
N VAL A 12 9.65 5.89 0.80
CA VAL A 12 9.83 5.05 -0.39
C VAL A 12 10.83 5.73 -1.33
N HIS A 13 11.41 4.95 -2.22
CA HIS A 13 12.51 5.37 -3.09
C HIS A 13 12.14 5.39 -4.57
N ASP A 14 10.90 5.01 -4.88
CA ASP A 14 10.36 4.99 -6.23
C ASP A 14 9.25 6.05 -6.44
N LEU A 15 9.39 6.80 -7.54
CA LEU A 15 8.48 7.88 -7.91
C LEU A 15 7.07 7.34 -8.20
N TYR A 16 6.97 6.16 -8.83
CA TYR A 16 5.68 5.57 -9.15
C TYR A 16 4.95 5.13 -7.88
N LEU A 17 5.66 4.56 -6.90
CA LEU A 17 5.08 4.18 -5.61
C LEU A 17 4.54 5.36 -4.82
N ILE A 18 5.26 6.49 -4.75
CA ILE A 18 4.73 7.66 -4.05
C ILE A 18 3.50 8.24 -4.75
N ILE A 19 3.45 8.24 -6.08
CA ILE A 19 2.26 8.66 -6.84
C ILE A 19 1.10 7.67 -6.68
N LEU A 20 1.39 6.37 -6.56
CA LEU A 20 0.40 5.34 -6.26
C LEU A 20 -0.17 5.51 -4.85
N TRP A 21 0.64 5.97 -3.89
CA TRP A 21 0.19 6.31 -2.56
C TRP A 21 -0.66 7.58 -2.55
N ASP A 22 -0.15 8.69 -3.10
CA ASP A 22 -0.83 9.98 -3.14
C ASP A 22 -0.68 10.63 -4.52
N THR A 23 -1.78 10.66 -5.27
CA THR A 23 -1.83 11.29 -6.61
C THR A 23 -1.65 12.80 -6.58
N SER A 24 -1.74 13.41 -5.39
CA SER A 24 -1.53 14.84 -5.14
C SER A 24 -0.20 15.15 -4.43
N TYR A 25 0.74 14.19 -4.38
CA TYR A 25 1.99 14.35 -3.64
C TYR A 25 2.80 15.59 -4.05
N PHE A 26 3.00 15.80 -5.35
CA PHE A 26 3.76 16.94 -5.86
C PHE A 26 2.92 18.20 -6.05
N GLU A 27 1.64 18.03 -6.41
CA GLU A 27 0.73 19.12 -6.71
C GLU A 27 -0.66 18.77 -6.17
N PRO A 28 -1.31 19.65 -5.40
CA PRO A 28 -2.68 19.43 -4.96
C PRO A 28 -3.62 19.25 -6.15
N ARG A 29 -4.27 18.08 -6.25
CA ARG A 29 -5.29 17.80 -7.28
C ARG A 29 -6.61 17.44 -6.62
N PRO A 30 -7.31 18.41 -6.01
CA PRO A 30 -8.51 18.15 -5.20
C PRO A 30 -9.67 17.51 -5.99
N GLN A 31 -9.67 17.65 -7.31
CA GLN A 31 -10.67 17.06 -8.20
C GLN A 31 -10.31 15.65 -8.68
N ASP A 32 -9.09 15.18 -8.41
CA ASP A 32 -8.62 13.89 -8.91
C ASP A 32 -9.24 12.73 -8.14
N LYS A 33 -10.06 11.96 -8.84
CA LYS A 33 -10.77 10.80 -8.27
C LYS A 33 -10.02 9.48 -8.48
N ARG A 34 -8.77 9.53 -8.96
CA ARG A 34 -7.93 8.35 -9.10
C ARG A 34 -7.79 7.62 -7.77
N ILE A 35 -7.72 6.29 -7.85
CA ILE A 35 -7.63 5.42 -6.69
C ILE A 35 -6.16 5.39 -6.27
N CYS A 36 -5.89 5.73 -5.02
CA CYS A 36 -4.56 5.81 -4.45
C CYS A 36 -4.52 5.25 -3.02
N GLY A 37 -3.32 4.94 -2.53
CA GLY A 37 -3.08 4.38 -1.20
C GLY A 37 -3.69 5.22 -0.07
N ARG A 38 -3.50 6.54 -0.10
CA ARG A 38 -4.04 7.49 0.89
C ARG A 38 -5.57 7.41 0.99
N ARG A 39 -6.26 7.41 -0.15
CA ARG A 39 -7.73 7.32 -0.18
C ARG A 39 -8.24 5.98 0.36
N VAL A 40 -7.56 4.89 0.03
CA VAL A 40 -7.91 3.56 0.55
C VAL A 40 -7.63 3.50 2.06
N ALA A 41 -6.53 4.07 2.53
CA ALA A 41 -6.20 4.15 3.95
C ALA A 41 -7.26 4.93 4.75
N GLU A 42 -7.73 6.08 4.25
CA GLU A 42 -8.83 6.83 4.86
C GLU A 42 -10.13 6.01 4.95
N GLY A 43 -10.41 5.24 3.91
CA GLY A 43 -11.55 4.33 3.88
C GLY A 43 -11.42 3.17 4.88
N LEU A 44 -10.25 2.54 4.95
CA LEU A 44 -9.94 1.50 5.93
C LEU A 44 -10.06 2.02 7.36
N PHE A 45 -9.50 3.20 7.64
CA PHE A 45 -9.65 3.88 8.91
C PHE A 45 -11.12 4.08 9.27
N SER A 46 -11.95 4.55 8.33
CA SER A 46 -13.39 4.73 8.59
C SER A 46 -14.08 3.40 8.95
N VAL A 47 -13.78 2.32 8.22
CA VAL A 47 -14.33 0.99 8.53
C VAL A 47 -13.89 0.53 9.92
N GLU A 48 -12.61 0.69 10.28
CA GLU A 48 -12.08 0.38 11.61
C GLU A 48 -12.74 1.18 12.73
N ALA A 49 -12.93 2.48 12.51
CA ALA A 49 -13.58 3.37 13.45
C ALA A 49 -15.04 2.95 13.70
N PHE A 50 -15.79 2.57 12.66
CA PHE A 50 -17.16 2.07 12.84
C PHE A 50 -17.20 0.69 13.49
N ALA A 51 -16.29 -0.21 13.14
CA ALA A 51 -16.23 -1.55 13.74
C ALA A 51 -15.90 -1.51 15.25
N SER A 52 -15.15 -0.51 15.69
CA SER A 52 -14.76 -0.33 17.10
C SER A 52 -15.71 0.58 17.90
N ASN A 53 -16.71 1.19 17.25
CA ASN A 53 -17.60 2.14 17.91
C ASN A 53 -18.69 1.43 18.72
N ALA A 54 -18.64 1.57 20.05
CA ALA A 54 -19.58 0.92 20.96
C ALA A 54 -20.94 1.64 21.11
N ARG A 55 -21.11 2.83 20.51
CA ARG A 55 -22.32 3.63 20.72
C ARG A 55 -23.55 2.98 20.06
N PRO A 56 -24.70 2.87 20.75
CA PRO A 56 -25.90 2.20 20.24
C PRO A 56 -26.42 2.75 18.91
N GLU A 57 -26.33 4.06 18.69
CA GLU A 57 -26.76 4.73 17.45
C GLU A 57 -25.96 4.28 16.21
N HIS A 58 -24.81 3.63 16.40
CA HIS A 58 -23.97 3.11 15.33
C HIS A 58 -24.06 1.59 15.17
N LYS A 59 -24.99 0.90 15.86
CA LYS A 59 -25.10 -0.57 15.85
C LYS A 59 -25.13 -1.17 14.43
N ILE A 60 -25.91 -0.59 13.52
CA ILE A 60 -25.99 -1.05 12.13
C ILE A 60 -24.66 -0.83 11.40
N SER A 61 -24.08 0.37 11.55
CA SER A 61 -22.80 0.73 10.91
C SER A 61 -21.65 -0.17 11.38
N ARG A 62 -21.68 -0.53 12.67
CA ARG A 62 -20.75 -1.46 13.30
C ARG A 62 -20.92 -2.88 12.74
N ALA A 63 -22.15 -3.41 12.71
CA ALA A 63 -22.40 -4.76 12.19
C ALA A 63 -21.95 -4.91 10.72
N LEU A 64 -22.21 -3.90 9.89
CA LEU A 64 -21.74 -3.87 8.50
C LEU A 64 -20.20 -3.83 8.42
N ALA A 65 -19.55 -3.02 9.26
CA ALA A 65 -18.10 -2.90 9.29
C ALA A 65 -17.42 -4.19 9.79
N GLU A 66 -17.98 -4.80 10.84
CA GLU A 66 -17.55 -6.11 11.36
C GLU A 66 -17.71 -7.22 10.31
N GLY A 67 -18.75 -7.14 9.45
CA GLY A 67 -18.96 -8.10 8.36
C GLY A 67 -17.91 -8.04 7.26
N ILE A 68 -17.42 -6.85 6.88
CA ILE A 68 -16.43 -6.71 5.80
C ILE A 68 -14.97 -6.78 6.27
N ARG A 69 -14.70 -6.51 7.56
CA ARG A 69 -13.34 -6.47 8.11
C ARG A 69 -12.54 -7.76 7.89
N PRO A 70 -13.11 -8.98 8.05
CA PRO A 70 -12.40 -10.22 7.77
C PRO A 70 -11.95 -10.31 6.31
N GLN A 71 -12.84 -9.97 5.37
CA GLN A 71 -12.56 -10.01 3.93
C GLN A 71 -11.42 -9.05 3.54
N LEU A 72 -11.42 -7.82 4.08
CA LEU A 72 -10.34 -6.86 3.87
C LEU A 72 -9.02 -7.38 4.44
N THR A 73 -9.04 -7.92 5.66
CA THR A 73 -7.85 -8.44 6.33
C THR A 73 -7.25 -9.62 5.57
N GLU A 74 -8.07 -10.57 5.15
CA GLU A 74 -7.65 -11.75 4.39
C GLU A 74 -7.01 -11.34 3.05
N ARG A 75 -7.64 -10.42 2.31
CA ARG A 75 -7.10 -9.92 1.05
C ARG A 75 -5.76 -9.20 1.21
N MET A 76 -5.57 -8.42 2.28
CA MET A 76 -4.26 -7.83 2.57
C MET A 76 -3.21 -8.90 2.85
N LYS A 77 -3.53 -9.94 3.62
CA LYS A 77 -2.60 -11.04 3.92
C LYS A 77 -2.22 -11.83 2.67
N LEU A 78 -3.17 -12.09 1.78
CA LEU A 78 -2.90 -12.76 0.51
C LEU A 78 -1.91 -11.95 -0.33
N VAL A 79 -2.16 -10.64 -0.49
CA VAL A 79 -1.26 -9.76 -1.25
C VAL A 79 0.09 -9.60 -0.55
N GLU A 80 0.14 -9.54 0.78
CA GLU A 80 1.42 -9.57 1.52
C GLU A 80 2.23 -10.82 1.20
N GLY A 81 1.56 -11.98 1.13
CA GLY A 81 2.18 -13.26 0.74
C GLY A 81 2.71 -13.24 -0.70
N GLU A 82 1.92 -12.75 -1.65
CA GLU A 82 2.33 -12.62 -3.06
C GLU A 82 3.55 -11.70 -3.20
N LEU A 83 3.56 -10.53 -2.56
CA LEU A 83 4.68 -9.60 -2.60
C LEU A 83 5.93 -10.18 -1.93
N LYS A 84 5.78 -10.88 -0.80
CA LYS A 84 6.91 -11.56 -0.14
C LYS A 84 7.53 -12.64 -1.03
N GLN A 85 6.70 -13.44 -1.71
CA GLN A 85 7.21 -14.43 -2.66
C GLN A 85 8.00 -13.78 -3.81
N SER A 86 7.50 -12.66 -4.35
CA SER A 86 8.24 -11.89 -5.36
C SER A 86 9.57 -11.37 -4.83
N LEU A 87 9.59 -10.84 -3.60
CA LEU A 87 10.82 -10.35 -2.97
C LEU A 87 11.82 -11.48 -2.70
N GLU A 88 11.36 -12.63 -2.20
CA GLU A 88 12.20 -13.81 -1.97
C GLU A 88 12.85 -14.31 -3.26
N ALA A 89 12.11 -14.32 -4.38
CA ALA A 89 12.67 -14.68 -5.68
C ALA A 89 13.79 -13.72 -6.12
N LEU A 90 13.59 -12.41 -5.94
CA LEU A 90 14.58 -11.39 -6.24
C LEU A 90 15.82 -11.49 -5.33
N ASP A 91 15.60 -11.77 -4.04
CA ASP A 91 16.69 -11.95 -3.08
C ASP A 91 17.57 -13.15 -3.45
N LEU A 92 17.00 -14.22 -4.01
CA LEU A 92 17.76 -15.35 -4.52
C LEU A 92 18.61 -14.96 -5.73
N GLU A 93 18.06 -14.21 -6.70
CA GLU A 93 18.81 -13.71 -7.86
C GLU A 93 19.94 -12.75 -7.44
N LEU A 94 19.69 -11.90 -6.44
CA LEU A 94 20.69 -10.99 -5.90
C LEU A 94 21.81 -11.74 -5.18
N LYS A 95 21.49 -12.83 -4.47
CA LYS A 95 22.49 -13.65 -3.75
C LYS A 95 23.30 -14.57 -4.67
N ASP A 96 22.99 -14.63 -5.96
CA ASP A 96 23.78 -15.40 -6.92
C ASP A 96 25.26 -14.92 -6.94
N PRO A 97 26.25 -15.82 -6.85
CA PRO A 97 27.66 -15.44 -6.84
C PRO A 97 28.12 -14.62 -8.05
N LEU A 98 27.54 -14.85 -9.23
CA LEU A 98 27.85 -14.07 -10.44
C LEU A 98 27.27 -12.65 -10.31
N THR A 99 26.06 -12.52 -9.78
CA THR A 99 25.46 -11.20 -9.48
C THR A 99 26.31 -10.44 -8.46
N GLN A 100 26.84 -11.12 -7.44
CA GLN A 100 27.69 -10.51 -6.41
C GLN A 100 29.11 -10.18 -6.88
N ALA A 101 29.62 -10.87 -7.90
CA ALA A 101 30.93 -10.59 -8.48
C ALA A 101 30.98 -9.26 -9.27
N VAL A 102 29.82 -8.70 -9.65
CA VAL A 102 29.74 -7.43 -10.39
C VAL A 102 29.52 -6.28 -9.41
N GLU A 103 30.56 -5.47 -9.21
CA GLU A 103 30.47 -4.23 -8.44
C GLU A 103 29.98 -3.09 -9.34
N VAL A 104 28.89 -2.44 -8.93
CA VAL A 104 28.30 -1.32 -9.67
C VAL A 104 28.04 -0.14 -8.74
N ALA A 105 28.30 1.07 -9.25
CA ALA A 105 27.90 2.29 -8.56
C ALA A 105 26.37 2.45 -8.69
N LEU A 106 25.64 2.14 -7.62
CA LEU A 106 24.22 2.42 -7.54
C LEU A 106 23.99 3.92 -7.33
N PRO A 107 23.03 4.54 -8.03
CA PRO A 107 22.69 5.93 -7.79
C PRO A 107 22.11 6.09 -6.38
N THR A 108 22.42 7.22 -5.72
CA THR A 108 21.79 7.59 -4.45
C THR A 108 20.27 7.57 -4.61
N PRO A 109 19.53 6.81 -3.80
CA PRO A 109 18.08 6.77 -3.87
C PRO A 109 17.50 8.16 -3.58
N THR A 110 16.51 8.59 -4.37
CA THR A 110 15.69 9.74 -4.00
C THR A 110 14.69 9.28 -2.94
N GLU A 111 14.56 10.01 -1.84
CA GLU A 111 13.63 9.69 -0.77
C GLU A 111 12.31 10.44 -0.93
N TYR A 112 11.20 9.71 -0.85
CA TYR A 112 9.85 10.23 -0.87
C TYR A 112 9.12 9.84 0.43
N PRO A 113 9.18 10.68 1.47
CA PRO A 113 8.49 10.42 2.71
C PRO A 113 6.98 10.68 2.58
N PHE A 114 6.17 9.85 3.22
CA PHE A 114 4.75 10.11 3.48
C PHE A 114 4.36 9.70 4.90
N THR A 115 3.27 10.28 5.39
CA THR A 115 2.80 10.08 6.75
C THR A 115 1.34 9.62 6.78
N VAL A 116 0.99 8.89 7.84
CA VAL A 116 -0.38 8.70 8.27
C VAL A 116 -0.63 9.60 9.46
N GLU A 117 -1.63 10.47 9.31
CA GLU A 117 -2.01 11.46 10.32
C GLU A 117 -2.31 10.79 11.66
N LYS A 118 -2.01 11.51 12.74
CA LYS A 118 -2.27 11.06 14.10
C LYS A 118 -3.73 10.68 14.31
N GLY A 119 -3.95 9.54 14.97
CA GLY A 119 -5.26 8.96 15.21
C GLY A 119 -5.86 8.18 14.02
N LYS A 120 -5.15 8.06 12.89
CA LYS A 120 -5.59 7.31 11.70
C LYS A 120 -4.79 6.03 11.44
N GLY A 121 -3.75 5.73 12.22
CA GLY A 121 -2.88 4.56 12.09
C GLY A 121 -3.45 3.29 12.73
N GLY A 122 -4.63 2.86 12.28
CA GLY A 122 -5.23 1.60 12.69
C GLY A 122 -4.50 0.37 12.12
N PRO A 123 -4.71 -0.84 12.70
CA PRO A 123 -4.12 -2.09 12.21
C PRO A 123 -4.28 -2.34 10.70
N MET A 124 -5.45 -2.08 10.11
CA MET A 124 -5.67 -2.24 8.67
C MET A 124 -4.90 -1.21 7.87
N VAL A 125 -4.86 0.05 8.34
CA VAL A 125 -4.08 1.12 7.68
C VAL A 125 -2.60 0.78 7.69
N ASN A 126 -2.06 0.35 8.83
CA ASN A 126 -0.65 -0.05 8.95
C ASN A 126 -0.34 -1.31 8.12
N SER A 127 -1.29 -2.23 7.99
CA SER A 127 -1.13 -3.40 7.12
C SER A 127 -1.05 -3.00 5.65
N LEU A 128 -1.89 -2.06 5.20
CA LEU A 128 -1.81 -1.51 3.84
C LEU A 128 -0.47 -0.84 3.58
N ILE A 129 0.00 0.01 4.51
CA ILE A 129 1.30 0.68 4.42
C ILE A 129 2.43 -0.32 4.22
N ARG A 130 2.43 -1.43 4.96
CA ARG A 130 3.48 -2.47 4.84
C ARG A 130 3.55 -3.06 3.45
N LEU A 131 2.45 -3.09 2.69
CA LEU A 131 2.46 -3.53 1.29
C LEU A 131 3.22 -2.54 0.39
N PHE A 132 3.14 -1.24 0.67
CA PHE A 132 3.93 -0.23 -0.04
C PHE A 132 5.41 -0.35 0.28
N VAL A 133 5.77 -0.67 1.53
CA VAL A 133 7.16 -0.96 1.93
C VAL A 133 7.70 -2.19 1.18
N LEU A 134 6.92 -3.28 1.10
CA LEU A 134 7.30 -4.46 0.32
C LEU A 134 7.49 -4.13 -1.16
N ALA A 135 6.58 -3.35 -1.75
CA ALA A 135 6.70 -2.92 -3.15
C ALA A 135 7.95 -2.06 -3.37
N ASP A 136 8.34 -1.22 -2.41
CA ASP A 136 9.56 -0.41 -2.49
C ASP A 136 10.82 -1.28 -2.51
N HIS A 137 10.89 -2.28 -1.62
CA HIS A 137 11.99 -3.25 -1.63
C HIS A 137 12.06 -4.04 -2.95
N ILE A 138 10.91 -4.47 -3.48
CA ILE A 138 10.86 -5.16 -4.79
C ILE A 138 11.44 -4.27 -5.90
N THR A 139 11.01 -3.01 -5.97
CA THR A 139 11.52 -2.07 -6.99
C THR A 139 13.00 -1.79 -6.82
N ALA A 140 13.48 -1.65 -5.58
CA ALA A 140 14.91 -1.49 -5.28
C ALA A 140 15.72 -2.70 -5.74
N SER A 141 15.29 -3.91 -5.40
CA SER A 141 15.96 -5.16 -5.81
C SER A 141 15.98 -5.33 -7.33
N LEU A 142 14.86 -5.05 -8.01
CA LEU A 142 14.81 -5.07 -9.48
C LEU A 142 15.77 -4.05 -10.10
N LYS A 143 15.84 -2.83 -9.54
CA LYS A 143 16.75 -1.79 -10.00
C LYS A 143 18.19 -2.27 -9.85
N GLU A 144 18.54 -2.82 -8.70
CA GLU A 144 19.88 -3.37 -8.46
C GLU A 144 20.25 -4.48 -9.44
N LEU A 145 19.37 -5.46 -9.68
CA LEU A 145 19.59 -6.50 -10.70
C LEU A 145 19.81 -5.91 -12.10
N ASN A 146 19.09 -4.84 -12.45
CA ASN A 146 19.29 -4.16 -13.73
C ASN A 146 20.65 -3.44 -13.81
N TYR A 147 21.05 -2.74 -12.75
CA TYR A 147 22.34 -2.06 -12.69
C TYR A 147 23.51 -3.05 -12.74
N ARG A 148 23.39 -4.20 -12.07
CA ARG A 148 24.37 -5.30 -12.10
C ARG A 148 24.38 -6.07 -13.43
N GLY A 149 23.49 -5.74 -14.37
CA GLY A 149 23.43 -6.37 -15.69
C GLY A 149 22.78 -7.76 -15.72
N VAL A 150 22.16 -8.19 -14.62
CA VAL A 150 21.48 -9.50 -14.52
C VAL A 150 20.21 -9.53 -15.37
N ILE A 151 19.49 -8.41 -15.41
CA ILE A 151 18.27 -8.25 -16.20
C ILE A 151 18.34 -7.03 -17.11
N SER A 152 17.70 -7.14 -18.27
CA SER A 152 17.58 -6.00 -19.18
C SER A 152 16.62 -4.94 -18.64
N LYS A 153 16.69 -3.71 -19.16
CA LYS A 153 15.73 -2.65 -18.84
C LYS A 153 14.28 -3.06 -19.19
N ARG A 154 14.10 -3.87 -20.23
CA ARG A 154 12.80 -4.41 -20.64
C ARG A 154 12.27 -5.38 -19.59
N ASP A 155 13.11 -6.28 -19.10
CA ASP A 155 12.74 -7.26 -18.07
C ASP A 155 12.45 -6.58 -16.74
N TYR A 156 13.26 -5.58 -16.37
CA TYR A 156 12.99 -4.71 -15.22
C TYR A 156 11.57 -4.15 -15.27
N LYS A 157 11.19 -3.47 -16.36
CA LYS A 157 9.84 -2.88 -16.49
C LYS A 157 8.73 -3.92 -16.52
N LYS A 158 8.96 -5.06 -17.15
CA LYS A 158 7.98 -6.17 -17.17
C LYS A 158 7.74 -6.70 -15.76
N ARG A 159 8.81 -7.01 -15.02
CA ARG A 159 8.72 -7.58 -13.65
C ARG A 159 8.20 -6.54 -12.64
N GLU A 160 8.58 -5.28 -12.77
CA GLU A 160 8.04 -4.18 -11.95
C GLU A 160 6.51 -4.07 -12.12
N ASP A 161 6.00 -4.15 -13.35
CA ASP A 161 4.56 -4.13 -13.60
C ASP A 161 3.86 -5.39 -13.06
N GLU A 162 4.47 -6.56 -13.26
CA GLU A 162 3.96 -7.85 -12.80
C GLU A 162 3.88 -7.91 -11.27
N TYR A 163 4.96 -7.58 -10.57
CA TYR A 163 5.05 -7.67 -9.11
C TYR A 163 4.28 -6.56 -8.40
N SER A 164 4.05 -5.41 -9.03
CA SER A 164 3.19 -4.34 -8.46
C SER A 164 1.70 -4.57 -8.74
N LYS A 165 1.34 -5.45 -9.67
CA LYS A 165 -0.06 -5.72 -10.06
C LYS A 165 -0.95 -6.15 -8.90
N PRO A 166 -0.55 -7.05 -7.97
CA PRO A 166 -1.35 -7.42 -6.81
C PRO A 166 -1.76 -6.23 -5.95
N LEU A 167 -0.81 -5.34 -5.63
CA LEU A 167 -1.07 -4.14 -4.84
C LEU A 167 -2.07 -3.21 -5.54
N ARG A 168 -1.90 -2.97 -6.85
CA ARG A 168 -2.83 -2.12 -7.61
C ARG A 168 -4.23 -2.70 -7.69
N LYS A 169 -4.34 -4.02 -7.86
CA LYS A 169 -5.63 -4.71 -7.84
C LYS A 169 -6.29 -4.58 -6.47
N LEU A 170 -5.53 -4.78 -5.39
CA LEU A 170 -6.02 -4.61 -4.01
C LEU A 170 -6.60 -3.22 -3.75
N LEU A 171 -5.89 -2.16 -4.18
CA LEU A 171 -6.36 -0.78 -4.00
C LEU A 171 -7.69 -0.54 -4.71
N ASN A 172 -7.85 -1.07 -5.92
CA ASN A 172 -9.10 -0.97 -6.68
C ASN A 172 -10.23 -1.75 -6.00
N ASP A 173 -9.97 -2.99 -5.61
CA ASP A 173 -10.94 -3.86 -4.94
C ASP A 173 -11.40 -3.23 -3.61
N PHE A 174 -10.47 -2.69 -2.83
CA PHE A 174 -10.79 -2.05 -1.55
C PHE A 174 -11.61 -0.79 -1.73
N ASN A 175 -11.25 0.04 -2.70
CA ASN A 175 -12.04 1.22 -3.03
C ASN A 175 -13.48 0.85 -3.40
N ILE A 176 -13.72 -0.26 -4.10
CA ILE A 176 -15.07 -0.75 -4.42
C ILE A 176 -15.78 -1.24 -3.15
N ILE A 177 -15.15 -2.12 -2.37
CA ILE A 177 -15.73 -2.69 -1.13
C ILE A 177 -16.11 -1.57 -0.15
N ILE A 178 -15.20 -0.63 0.11
CA ILE A 178 -15.41 0.48 1.03
C ILE A 178 -16.50 1.43 0.52
N LYS A 179 -16.55 1.74 -0.78
CA LYS A 179 -17.62 2.54 -1.37
C LYS A 179 -18.98 1.87 -1.19
N ASN A 180 -19.07 0.57 -1.46
CA ASN A 180 -20.31 -0.19 -1.28
C ASN A 180 -20.74 -0.19 0.19
N TYR A 181 -19.80 -0.42 1.12
CA TYR A 181 -20.07 -0.29 2.55
C TYR A 181 -20.67 1.06 2.92
N HIS A 182 -20.05 2.17 2.50
CA HIS A 182 -20.54 3.51 2.80
C HIS A 182 -21.90 3.81 2.15
N LYS A 183 -22.15 3.27 0.94
CA LYS A 183 -23.43 3.40 0.24
C LYS A 183 -24.52 2.66 1.01
N THR A 184 -24.35 1.36 1.25
CA THR A 184 -25.32 0.52 1.99
C THR A 184 -25.59 1.08 3.38
N ARG A 185 -24.55 1.53 4.10
CA ARG A 185 -24.71 2.17 5.41
C ARG A 185 -25.60 3.40 5.35
N LYS A 186 -25.44 4.26 4.34
CA LYS A 186 -26.26 5.47 4.18
C LYS A 186 -27.69 5.13 3.79
N GLU A 187 -27.89 4.16 2.91
CA GLU A 187 -29.23 3.72 2.47
C GLU A 187 -30.05 3.16 3.64
N ILE A 188 -29.45 2.34 4.51
CA ILE A 188 -30.14 1.76 5.67
C ILE A 188 -30.42 2.80 6.76
N ILE A 189 -29.60 3.85 6.90
CA ILE A 189 -29.83 4.90 7.90
C ILE A 189 -30.87 5.93 7.42
N ALA A 190 -30.98 6.13 6.10
CA ALA A 190 -31.89 7.11 5.52
C ALA A 190 -33.31 6.56 5.29
N GLY A 191 -33.47 5.23 5.20
CA GLY A 191 -34.76 4.55 5.12
C GLY A 191 -35.25 4.09 6.48
#